data_AF-A0A7S2NBE4-F1
#
_entry.id   AF-A0A7S2NBE4-F1
#
_cell.length_a   1.000
_cell.length_b   1.000
_cell.length_c   1.000
_cell.angle_alpha   90.00
_cell.angle_beta   90.00
_cell.angle_gamma   90.00
#
_symmetry.space_group_name_H-M   'P 1'
#
loop_
_entity.id
_entity.type
_entity.pdbx_description
1 polymer ?
#
loop_
_entity_poly.entity_id
_entity_poly.type
_entity_poly.pdbx_seq_one_letter_code
_entity_poly.pdbx_strand_id
1 'polypeptide(L)'
;KRLAAVRARRQELQLDAEGEEVEPLYHTHYSSPAYVAYYLLRVFPELTIHIQSGRFDQSSRTFASVEETWRNVSKRATGDVKELIPQFYSEPSFLTNELGIAPSQDVALPPWAHDS
;
A
#
# COMPACT_ATOMS: atom_id res chain seq x y z
N LYS A 1 13.14 5.60 14.06
CA LYS A 1 13.76 6.02 12.77
C LYS A 1 12.77 6.76 11.85
N ARG A 2 11.51 6.32 11.59
CA ARG A 2 10.49 7.11 10.83
C ARG A 2 9.78 8.20 11.66
N LEU A 3 9.20 7.84 12.80
CA LEU A 3 8.49 8.78 13.67
C LEU A 3 9.35 9.98 14.10
N ALA A 4 10.62 9.74 14.38
CA ALA A 4 11.58 10.79 14.73
C ALA A 4 11.80 11.78 13.57
N ALA A 5 11.95 11.29 12.34
CA ALA A 5 12.12 12.15 11.16
C ALA A 5 10.86 12.98 10.87
N VAL A 6 9.67 12.37 11.01
CA VAL A 6 8.39 13.07 10.84
C VAL A 6 8.20 14.16 11.91
N ARG A 7 8.57 13.87 13.17
CA ARG A 7 8.53 14.86 14.26
C ARG A 7 9.55 15.98 14.07
N ALA A 8 10.76 15.67 13.64
CA ALA A 8 11.81 16.67 13.36
C ALA A 8 11.36 17.65 12.26
N ARG A 9 10.82 17.12 11.14
CA ARG A 9 10.25 17.96 10.07
C ARG A 9 9.12 18.86 10.58
N ARG A 10 8.21 18.33 11.40
CA ARG A 10 7.14 19.15 12.03
C ARG A 10 7.68 20.24 12.96
N GLN A 11 8.80 20.00 13.65
CA GLN A 11 9.42 21.00 14.53
C GLN A 11 10.13 22.11 13.74
N GLU A 12 10.69 21.80 12.57
CA GLU A 12 11.28 22.77 11.65
C GLU A 12 10.23 23.66 10.99
N LEU A 13 9.04 23.10 10.74
CA LEU A 13 7.90 23.79 10.16
C LEU A 13 7.12 24.50 11.27
N GLN A 14 7.61 25.67 11.65
CA GLN A 14 6.89 26.60 12.53
C GLN A 14 5.57 27.04 11.88
N LEU A 15 4.57 27.35 12.72
CA LEU A 15 3.30 27.96 12.32
C LEU A 15 3.56 29.14 11.36
N ASP A 16 2.70 29.33 10.38
CA ASP A 16 2.78 30.56 9.57
C ASP A 16 2.47 31.80 10.42
N ALA A 17 2.63 32.98 9.81
CA ALA A 17 2.41 34.26 10.48
C ALA A 17 0.98 34.42 11.06
N GLU A 18 0.03 33.59 10.63
CA GLU A 18 -1.37 33.59 11.06
C GLU A 18 -1.67 32.50 12.12
N GLY A 19 -0.70 31.66 12.47
CA GLY A 19 -0.86 30.60 13.46
C GLY A 19 -1.51 29.32 12.92
N GLU A 20 -1.55 29.12 11.60
CA GLU A 20 -2.09 27.93 10.95
C GLU A 20 -1.02 26.85 10.78
N GLU A 21 -1.45 25.57 10.79
CA GLU A 21 -0.55 24.42 10.63
C GLU A 21 -0.24 24.24 9.13
N VAL A 22 0.96 24.67 8.72
CA VAL A 22 1.31 24.88 7.30
C VAL A 22 1.58 23.59 6.51
N GLU A 23 1.93 22.47 7.16
CA GLU A 23 2.37 21.27 6.44
C GLU A 23 1.91 19.94 7.05
N PRO A 24 1.38 19.00 6.24
CA PRO A 24 0.86 17.74 6.73
C PRO A 24 1.99 16.75 7.11
N LEU A 25 1.76 16.00 8.19
CA LEU A 25 2.66 14.93 8.67
C LEU A 25 2.92 13.84 7.62
N TYR A 26 1.90 13.53 6.81
CA TYR A 26 1.96 12.58 5.72
C TYR A 26 1.41 13.24 4.46
N HIS A 27 2.16 13.15 3.37
CA HIS A 27 1.77 13.74 2.07
C HIS A 27 0.88 12.79 1.26
N THR A 28 0.65 11.59 1.78
CA THR A 28 -0.19 10.55 1.19
C THR A 28 -1.23 10.13 2.22
N HIS A 29 -2.42 9.81 1.74
CA HIS A 29 -3.51 9.34 2.59
C HIS A 29 -3.42 7.82 2.75
N TYR A 30 -3.75 7.28 3.92
CA TYR A 30 -3.65 5.85 4.20
C TYR A 30 -4.67 4.98 3.45
N SER A 31 -5.76 5.59 2.98
CA SER A 31 -6.80 4.94 2.19
C SER A 31 -6.90 5.61 0.83
N SER A 32 -6.76 4.83 -0.24
CA SER A 32 -6.95 5.31 -1.60
C SER A 32 -7.46 4.17 -2.50
N PRO A 33 -8.20 4.48 -3.58
CA PRO A 33 -8.61 3.47 -4.56
C PRO A 33 -7.42 2.70 -5.16
N ALA A 34 -6.26 3.38 -5.31
CA ALA A 34 -5.04 2.75 -5.79
C ALA A 34 -4.54 1.65 -4.85
N TYR A 35 -4.69 1.81 -3.54
CA TYR A 35 -4.32 0.78 -2.57
C TYR A 35 -5.29 -0.40 -2.56
N VAL A 36 -6.59 -0.14 -2.75
CA VAL A 36 -7.58 -1.21 -2.90
C VAL A 36 -7.28 -2.04 -4.16
N ALA A 37 -7.04 -1.37 -5.30
CA ALA A 37 -6.67 -2.05 -6.54
C ALA A 37 -5.32 -2.78 -6.44
N TYR A 38 -4.36 -2.24 -5.70
CA TYR A 38 -3.08 -2.89 -5.43
C TYR A 38 -3.27 -4.24 -4.71
N TYR A 39 -4.11 -4.29 -3.68
CA TYR A 39 -4.39 -5.54 -2.96
C TYR A 39 -5.25 -6.49 -3.79
N LEU A 40 -6.28 -5.99 -4.45
CA LEU A 40 -7.29 -6.81 -5.13
C LEU A 40 -6.96 -7.14 -6.60
N LEU A 41 -5.74 -6.88 -7.06
CA LEU A 41 -5.31 -7.15 -8.44
C LEU A 41 -5.71 -8.54 -8.96
N ARG A 42 -5.70 -9.56 -8.09
CA ARG A 42 -5.98 -10.95 -8.45
C ARG A 42 -7.46 -11.30 -8.58
N VAL A 43 -8.34 -10.49 -8.00
CA VAL A 43 -9.81 -10.70 -8.05
C VAL A 43 -10.46 -9.72 -9.01
N PHE A 44 -9.98 -8.47 -9.03
CA PHE A 44 -10.53 -7.37 -9.81
C PHE A 44 -9.43 -6.65 -10.62
N PRO A 45 -8.77 -7.32 -11.57
CA PRO A 45 -7.67 -6.75 -12.37
C PRO A 45 -8.07 -5.47 -13.13
N GLU A 46 -9.34 -5.35 -13.49
CA GLU A 46 -9.89 -4.16 -14.16
C GLU A 46 -9.69 -2.89 -13.33
N LEU A 47 -9.72 -2.96 -11.99
CA LEU A 47 -9.50 -1.78 -11.13
C LEU A 47 -8.10 -1.20 -11.36
N THR A 48 -7.09 -2.06 -11.47
CA THR A 48 -5.71 -1.65 -11.73
C THR A 48 -5.58 -1.00 -13.11
N ILE A 49 -6.19 -1.61 -14.14
CA ILE A 49 -6.16 -1.08 -15.51
C ILE A 49 -6.79 0.33 -15.58
N HIS A 50 -7.95 0.52 -14.93
CA HIS A 50 -8.64 1.81 -14.93
C HIS A 50 -7.81 2.90 -14.25
N ILE A 51 -7.16 2.58 -13.13
CA ILE A 51 -6.33 3.54 -12.38
C ILE A 51 -5.03 3.87 -13.12
N GLN A 52 -4.53 2.96 -13.96
CA GLN A 52 -3.26 3.09 -14.66
C GLN A 52 -3.42 3.46 -16.14
N SER A 53 -4.47 4.20 -16.47
CA SER A 53 -4.71 4.72 -17.83
C SER A 53 -4.72 3.63 -18.91
N GLY A 54 -5.27 2.45 -18.59
CA GLY A 54 -5.47 1.36 -19.54
C GLY A 54 -4.31 0.38 -19.67
N ARG A 55 -3.32 0.37 -18.77
CA ARG A 55 -2.18 -0.56 -18.80
C ARG A 55 -1.96 -1.21 -17.44
N PHE A 56 -1.39 -2.42 -17.44
CA PHE A 56 -0.90 -3.04 -16.21
C PHE A 56 0.41 -2.42 -15.77
N ASP A 57 0.64 -2.47 -14.46
CA ASP A 57 1.86 -1.99 -13.85
C ASP A 57 3.03 -2.93 -14.15
N GLN A 58 4.25 -2.44 -13.91
CA GLN A 58 5.41 -3.30 -13.76
C GLN A 58 5.16 -4.32 -12.64
N SER A 59 5.54 -5.57 -12.89
CA SER A 59 5.39 -6.69 -11.94
C SER A 59 5.95 -6.39 -10.56
N SER A 60 7.06 -5.64 -10.50
CA SER A 60 7.74 -5.19 -9.29
C SER A 60 6.91 -4.26 -8.39
N ARG A 61 5.81 -3.68 -8.90
CA ARG A 61 4.93 -2.77 -8.16
C ARG A 61 3.61 -3.42 -7.72
N THR A 62 3.46 -4.72 -7.92
CA THR A 62 2.26 -5.47 -7.51
C THR A 62 2.34 -5.96 -6.06
N PHE A 63 1.19 -6.34 -5.49
CA PHE A 63 1.15 -6.94 -4.16
C PHE A 63 1.62 -8.40 -4.23
N ALA A 64 2.92 -8.65 -4.04
CA ALA A 64 3.52 -9.98 -4.19
C ALA A 64 3.86 -10.69 -2.86
N SER A 65 4.01 -9.96 -1.75
CA SER A 65 4.38 -10.53 -0.45
C SER A 65 3.84 -9.71 0.70
N VAL A 66 3.20 -10.36 1.68
CA VAL A 66 2.73 -9.70 2.91
C VAL A 66 3.91 -9.09 3.68
N GLU A 67 5.02 -9.84 3.79
CA GLU A 67 6.19 -9.40 4.55
C GLU A 67 6.87 -8.20 3.89
N GLU A 68 7.08 -8.25 2.58
CA GLU A 68 7.71 -7.14 1.86
C GLU A 68 6.85 -5.88 1.91
N THR A 69 5.55 -6.03 1.68
CA THR A 69 4.59 -4.94 1.76
C THR A 69 4.56 -4.31 3.16
N TRP A 70 4.56 -5.12 4.22
CA TRP A 70 4.68 -4.62 5.59
C TRP A 70 5.99 -3.86 5.83
N ARG A 71 7.11 -4.40 5.34
CA ARG A 71 8.44 -3.78 5.48
C ARG A 71 8.52 -2.44 4.75
N ASN A 72 7.87 -2.33 3.59
CA ASN A 72 7.80 -1.11 2.81
C ASN A 72 7.04 -0.02 3.56
N VAL A 73 5.81 -0.32 4.00
CA VAL A 73 4.96 0.62 4.76
C VAL A 73 5.58 1.00 6.10
N SER A 74 6.21 0.06 6.81
CA SER A 74 6.69 0.33 8.17
C SER A 74 8.06 1.02 8.22
N LYS A 75 8.95 0.74 7.26
CA LYS A 75 10.38 1.09 7.39
C LYS A 75 11.01 1.77 6.18
N ARG A 76 10.59 1.46 4.94
CA ARG A 76 11.36 1.84 3.75
C ARG A 76 10.81 3.08 3.04
N ALA A 77 9.50 3.16 2.84
CA ALA A 77 8.88 4.23 2.07
C ALA A 77 8.19 5.24 3.01
N THR A 78 8.68 6.47 3.02
CA THR A 78 8.11 7.56 3.83
C THR A 78 6.73 8.01 3.33
N GLY A 79 6.46 7.83 2.03
CA GLY A 79 5.16 8.10 1.41
C GLY A 79 4.23 6.88 1.31
N ASP A 80 4.67 5.69 1.72
CA ASP A 80 3.80 4.52 1.78
C ASP A 80 3.23 4.37 3.20
N VAL A 81 2.00 4.82 3.36
CA VAL A 81 1.26 4.81 4.62
C VAL A 81 -0.06 4.06 4.49
N LYS A 82 -0.17 3.19 3.49
CA LYS A 82 -1.41 2.46 3.22
C LYS A 82 -1.75 1.52 4.36
N GLU A 83 -3.02 1.53 4.75
CA GLU A 83 -3.60 0.63 5.74
C GLU A 83 -4.22 -0.60 5.07
N LEU A 84 -4.52 -1.62 5.89
CA LEU A 84 -5.16 -2.84 5.42
C LEU A 84 -6.62 -2.58 5.02
N ILE A 85 -7.08 -3.37 4.04
CA ILE A 85 -8.49 -3.43 3.62
C ILE A 85 -9.24 -4.51 4.39
N PRO A 86 -10.58 -4.45 4.50
CA PRO A 86 -11.37 -5.44 5.23
C PRO A 86 -11.15 -6.90 4.79
N GLN A 87 -10.83 -7.13 3.52
CA GLN A 87 -10.63 -8.47 2.92
C GLN A 87 -9.54 -9.27 3.63
N PHE A 88 -8.53 -8.61 4.21
CA PHE A 88 -7.51 -9.28 5.05
C PHE A 88 -8.08 -10.04 6.25
N TYR A 89 -9.34 -9.77 6.63
CA TYR A 89 -10.00 -10.38 7.78
C TYR A 89 -11.25 -11.17 7.42
N SER A 90 -11.67 -11.17 6.15
CA SER A 90 -12.96 -11.74 5.74
C SER A 90 -12.91 -12.63 4.50
N GLU A 91 -11.95 -12.45 3.61
CA GLU A 91 -11.95 -13.10 2.28
C GLU A 91 -10.52 -13.25 1.75
N PRO A 92 -9.95 -14.46 1.70
CA PRO A 92 -8.55 -14.66 1.32
C PRO A 92 -8.32 -14.83 -0.19
N SER A 93 -9.35 -14.92 -1.03
CA SER A 93 -9.23 -15.16 -2.48
C SER A 93 -8.30 -14.18 -3.22
N PHE A 94 -8.10 -12.97 -2.68
CA PHE A 94 -7.15 -12.00 -3.25
C PHE A 94 -5.67 -12.33 -3.05
N LEU A 95 -5.34 -13.38 -2.29
CA LEU A 95 -3.99 -13.87 -2.07
C LEU A 95 -3.58 -14.91 -3.12
N THR A 96 -4.53 -15.58 -3.76
CA THR A 96 -4.33 -16.60 -4.78
C THR A 96 -4.58 -16.07 -6.18
N ASN A 97 -3.77 -16.46 -7.16
CA ASN A 97 -3.90 -16.06 -8.55
C ASN A 97 -4.69 -17.09 -9.37
N GLU A 98 -5.94 -17.35 -8.97
CA GLU A 98 -6.82 -18.31 -9.65
C GLU A 98 -7.09 -17.94 -11.12
N LEU A 99 -7.11 -16.63 -11.42
CA LEU A 99 -7.32 -16.10 -12.77
C LEU A 99 -6.07 -16.16 -13.67
N GLY A 100 -4.92 -16.57 -13.14
CA GLY A 100 -3.67 -16.68 -13.92
C GLY A 100 -3.19 -15.35 -14.50
N ILE A 101 -3.46 -14.22 -13.81
CA ILE A 101 -3.15 -12.88 -14.31
C ILE A 101 -1.63 -12.69 -14.31
N ALA A 102 -1.02 -12.54 -15.49
CA ALA A 102 0.40 -12.15 -15.61
C ALA A 102 0.53 -10.62 -15.49
N PRO A 103 1.55 -10.08 -14.79
CA PRO A 103 2.71 -10.77 -14.21
C PRO A 103 2.54 -11.19 -12.74
N SER A 104 1.32 -11.29 -12.24
CA SER A 104 1.03 -11.69 -10.86
C SER A 104 1.26 -13.20 -10.64
N GLN A 105 1.52 -13.56 -9.38
CA GLN A 105 1.61 -14.94 -8.87
C GLN A 105 0.88 -14.99 -7.52
N ASP A 106 0.77 -16.14 -6.85
CA ASP A 106 0.25 -16.16 -5.48
C ASP A 106 1.06 -15.24 -4.56
N VAL A 107 0.39 -14.64 -3.58
CA VAL A 107 1.03 -13.76 -2.60
C VAL A 107 1.87 -14.60 -1.65
N ALA A 108 3.14 -14.25 -1.48
CA ALA A 108 3.99 -14.87 -0.49
C ALA A 108 3.51 -14.54 0.92
N LEU A 109 3.03 -15.57 1.62
CA LEU A 109 2.51 -15.48 2.97
C LEU A 109 3.64 -15.57 4.03
N PRO A 110 3.39 -15.07 5.25
CA PRO A 110 4.31 -15.28 6.36
C PRO A 110 4.51 -16.77 6.68
N PRO A 111 5.64 -17.18 7.28
CA PRO A 111 5.94 -18.60 7.54
C PRO A 111 4.94 -19.36 8.41
N TRP A 112 4.09 -18.64 9.15
CA TRP A 112 3.07 -19.20 10.04
C TRP A 112 1.71 -19.38 9.36
N ALA A 113 1.53 -18.90 8.15
CA ALA A 113 0.33 -19.06 7.35
C ALA A 113 0.60 -20.09 6.24
N HIS A 114 -0.02 -21.26 6.36
CA HIS A 114 0.18 -22.38 5.43
C HIS A 114 -0.85 -22.41 4.30
N ASP A 115 -2.01 -21.81 4.54
CA ASP A 115 -3.11 -21.69 3.58
C ASP A 115 -3.56 -20.23 3.51
N SER A 116 -4.28 -19.90 2.44
CA SER A 116 -4.89 -18.58 2.22
C SER A 116 -6.13 -18.42 3.07
#